data_AF-A0A922IM52-F1
#
_entry.id   AF-A0A922IM52-F1
#
_cell.length_a   1.000
_cell.length_b   1.000
_cell.length_c   1.000
_cell.angle_alpha   90.00
_cell.angle_beta   90.00
_cell.angle_gamma   90.00
#
_symmetry.space_group_name_H-M   'P 1'
#
loop_
_entity.id
_entity.type
_entity.pdbx_description
1 polymer ?
#
loop_
_entity_poly.entity_id
_entity_poly.type
_entity_poly.pdbx_seq_one_letter_code
_entity_poly.pdbx_strand_id
1 'polypeptide(L)'
;MKPVVKLLDIHSDFDAFEDYFERFDVWAMIKTDDEDVNIVAHFLTFIGKEAYSLLKTLAIPKKPISLPYTTLKELLLDYVKYTNFDCGNGRFRKMIHKDIKHSTTSRHPTQCILKVTWKIH
;
A
#
# COMPACT_ATOMS: atom_id res chain seq x y z
N MET A 1 -15.91 12.02 22.10
CA MET A 1 -15.87 10.57 21.83
C MET A 1 -14.52 10.23 21.24
N LYS A 2 -13.73 9.35 21.87
CA LYS A 2 -12.43 8.96 21.31
C LYS A 2 -12.66 8.10 20.05
N PRO A 3 -11.90 8.34 18.97
CA PRO A 3 -11.93 7.48 17.80
C PRO A 3 -11.56 6.04 18.19
N VAL A 4 -12.40 5.07 17.80
CA VAL A 4 -12.09 3.63 17.89
C VAL A 4 -11.61 3.15 16.51
N VAL A 5 -10.80 3.95 15.83
CA VAL A 5 -10.08 3.52 14.62
C VAL A 5 -8.70 3.01 15.05
N LYS A 6 -8.46 1.71 14.82
CA LYS A 6 -7.15 1.10 15.03
C LYS A 6 -6.18 1.67 13.99
N LEU A 7 -4.93 1.97 14.38
CA LEU A 7 -3.92 2.46 13.44
C LEU A 7 -3.73 1.48 12.27
N LEU A 8 -3.44 2.02 11.09
CA LEU A 8 -3.18 1.23 9.90
C LEU A 8 -1.82 0.52 10.02
N ASP A 9 -1.82 -0.80 9.80
CA ASP A 9 -0.63 -1.63 9.76
C ASP A 9 -0.26 -1.92 8.29
N ILE A 10 0.90 -1.45 7.85
CA ILE A 10 1.34 -1.55 6.46
C ILE A 10 1.70 -2.98 6.02
N HIS A 11 1.81 -3.90 6.98
CA HIS A 11 2.12 -5.30 6.71
C HIS A 11 0.87 -6.18 6.60
N SER A 12 -0.32 -5.59 6.78
CA SER A 12 -1.60 -6.29 6.62
C SER A 12 -1.95 -6.51 5.14
N ASP A 13 -2.87 -7.43 4.88
CA ASP A 13 -3.36 -7.71 3.53
C ASP A 13 -4.28 -6.61 2.98
N PHE A 14 -4.68 -6.76 1.72
CA PHE A 14 -5.54 -5.78 1.04
C PHE A 14 -6.90 -5.63 1.73
N ASP A 15 -7.51 -6.73 2.17
CA ASP A 15 -8.83 -6.74 2.81
C ASP A 15 -8.81 -5.95 4.14
N ALA A 16 -7.74 -6.08 4.93
CA ALA A 16 -7.55 -5.31 6.15
C ALA A 16 -7.38 -3.80 5.90
N PHE A 17 -6.78 -3.41 4.77
CA PHE A 17 -6.73 -2.01 4.36
C PHE A 17 -8.13 -1.50 4.01
N GLU A 18 -8.92 -2.24 3.25
CA GLU A 18 -10.31 -1.85 2.92
C GLU A 18 -11.17 -1.68 4.17
N ASP A 19 -11.13 -2.65 5.10
CA ASP A 19 -11.83 -2.58 6.40
C ASP A 19 -11.37 -1.37 7.25
N TYR A 20 -10.08 -1.03 7.22
CA TYR A 20 -9.60 0.19 7.88
C TYR A 20 -10.22 1.45 7.24
N PHE A 21 -10.18 1.57 5.92
CA PHE A 21 -10.69 2.75 5.23
C PHE A 21 -12.21 2.90 5.38
N GLU A 22 -12.97 1.80 5.32
CA GLU A 22 -14.41 1.84 5.55
C GLU A 22 -14.75 2.38 6.94
N ARG A 23 -14.07 1.88 7.99
CA ARG A 23 -14.25 2.38 9.36
C ARG A 23 -13.82 3.83 9.51
N PHE A 24 -12.75 4.24 8.85
CA PHE A 24 -12.30 5.63 8.85
C PHE A 24 -13.32 6.53 8.16
N ASP A 25 -13.87 6.12 7.01
CA ASP A 25 -14.87 6.87 6.26
C ASP A 25 -16.14 7.06 7.10
N VAL A 26 -16.63 6.00 7.77
CA VAL A 26 -17.77 6.08 8.70
C VAL A 26 -17.47 7.01 9.88
N TRP A 27 -16.28 6.89 10.49
CA TRP A 27 -15.88 7.76 11.59
C TRP A 27 -15.78 9.24 11.15
N ALA A 28 -15.21 9.48 9.97
CA ALA A 28 -15.06 10.81 9.40
C ALA A 28 -16.43 11.43 9.16
N MET A 29 -17.36 10.72 8.52
CA MET A 29 -18.73 11.21 8.28
C MET A 29 -19.42 11.66 9.58
N ILE A 30 -19.32 10.87 10.65
CA ILE A 30 -19.93 11.22 11.96
C ILE A 30 -19.25 12.45 12.60
N LYS A 31 -17.99 12.75 12.25
CA LYS A 31 -17.21 13.83 12.85
C LYS A 31 -17.17 15.11 12.05
N THR A 32 -17.35 15.04 10.75
CA THR A 32 -17.29 16.21 9.86
C THR A 32 -18.65 16.90 9.67
N ASP A 33 -19.74 16.37 10.25
CA ASP A 33 -21.07 17.00 10.17
C ASP A 33 -21.19 18.34 10.92
N ASP A 34 -20.28 18.63 11.88
CA ASP A 34 -20.34 19.83 12.73
C ASP A 34 -19.16 20.82 12.57
N GLU A 35 -18.08 20.47 11.88
CA GLU A 35 -16.89 21.33 11.70
C GLU A 35 -16.20 21.08 10.35
N ASP A 36 -15.62 22.16 9.77
CA ASP A 36 -14.70 22.19 8.62
C ASP A 36 -13.37 21.48 8.90
N VAL A 37 -13.39 20.35 9.60
CA VAL A 37 -12.18 19.64 9.95
C VAL A 37 -11.63 18.96 8.72
N ASN A 38 -10.39 19.29 8.39
CA ASN A 38 -9.70 18.73 7.24
C ASN A 38 -9.54 17.21 7.41
N ILE A 39 -10.37 16.43 6.71
CA ILE A 39 -10.33 14.96 6.66
C ILE A 39 -8.91 14.43 6.38
N VAL A 40 -8.12 15.14 5.58
CA VAL A 40 -6.72 14.80 5.30
C VAL A 40 -5.87 14.87 6.58
N ALA A 41 -6.05 15.91 7.41
CA ALA A 41 -5.31 16.06 8.65
C ALA A 41 -5.66 14.94 9.66
N HIS A 42 -6.94 14.59 9.76
CA HIS A 42 -7.37 13.45 10.57
C HIS A 42 -6.76 12.16 10.07
N PHE A 43 -6.90 11.89 8.77
CA PHE A 43 -6.35 10.70 8.15
C PHE A 43 -4.86 10.54 8.44
N LEU A 44 -4.06 11.57 8.19
CA LEU A 44 -2.60 11.55 8.43
C LEU A 44 -2.24 11.36 9.92
N THR A 45 -3.14 11.71 10.83
CA THR A 45 -2.98 11.46 12.28
C THR A 45 -3.30 10.00 12.64
N PHE A 46 -4.30 9.39 11.99
CA PHE A 46 -4.79 8.03 12.32
C PHE A 46 -4.05 6.88 11.64
N ILE A 47 -3.41 7.10 10.49
CA ILE A 47 -2.71 6.01 9.79
C ILE A 47 -1.44 5.52 10.49
N GLY A 48 -0.96 6.23 11.52
CA GLY A 48 0.28 5.86 12.22
C GLY A 48 1.57 6.25 11.46
N LYS A 49 2.70 6.14 12.16
CA LYS A 49 4.00 6.66 11.71
C LYS A 49 4.55 5.97 10.47
N GLU A 50 4.37 4.66 10.36
CA GLU A 50 4.91 3.85 9.27
C GLU A 50 4.17 4.12 7.96
N ALA A 51 2.83 4.06 7.98
CA ALA A 51 2.01 4.43 6.83
C ALA A 51 2.22 5.88 6.40
N TYR A 52 2.36 6.82 7.34
CA TYR A 52 2.72 8.21 7.00
C TYR A 52 4.10 8.31 6.33
N SER A 53 5.07 7.53 6.80
CA SER A 53 6.42 7.50 6.19
C SER A 53 6.40 6.91 4.78
N LEU A 54 5.58 5.88 4.56
CA LEU A 54 5.32 5.32 3.24
C LEU A 54 4.66 6.37 2.33
N LEU A 55 3.61 7.04 2.78
CA LEU A 55 2.95 8.10 2.01
C LEU A 55 3.89 9.24 1.63
N LYS A 56 4.81 9.65 2.51
CA LYS A 56 5.82 10.67 2.16
C LYS A 56 6.67 10.25 0.96
N THR A 57 6.98 8.95 0.85
CA THR A 57 7.75 8.40 -0.28
C THR A 57 6.89 8.30 -1.54
N LEU A 58 5.64 7.84 -1.40
CA LEU A 58 4.72 7.66 -2.53
C LEU A 58 4.20 8.99 -3.10
N ALA A 59 4.11 10.04 -2.29
CA ALA A 59 3.55 11.33 -2.68
C ALA A 59 4.55 12.28 -3.39
N ILE A 60 5.84 11.93 -3.47
CA ILE A 60 6.88 12.78 -4.06
C ILE A 60 6.51 13.14 -5.51
N PRO A 61 6.58 14.43 -5.92
CA PRO A 61 7.22 15.56 -5.24
C PRO A 61 6.31 16.36 -4.29
N LYS A 62 5.04 15.96 -4.14
CA LYS A 62 4.06 16.65 -3.28
C LYS A 62 4.20 16.21 -1.81
N LYS A 63 3.63 17.00 -0.90
CA LYS A 63 3.52 16.64 0.52
C LYS A 63 2.19 15.89 0.74
N PRO A 64 2.12 14.86 1.61
CA PRO A 64 0.87 14.15 1.86
C PRO A 64 -0.30 15.08 2.25
N ILE A 65 -0.05 16.12 3.06
CA ILE A 65 -1.09 17.09 3.48
C ILE A 65 -1.65 17.95 2.34
N SER A 66 -0.93 18.03 1.21
CA SER A 66 -1.36 18.80 0.03
C SER A 66 -2.13 17.95 -0.98
N LEU A 67 -2.25 16.64 -0.74
CA LEU A 67 -3.00 15.73 -1.59
C LEU A 67 -4.42 15.56 -1.03
N PRO A 68 -5.42 15.38 -1.91
CA PRO A 68 -6.76 15.04 -1.46
C PRO A 68 -6.76 13.64 -0.82
N TYR A 69 -7.69 13.41 0.10
CA TYR A 69 -7.82 12.14 0.82
C TYR A 69 -7.94 10.93 -0.12
N THR A 70 -8.73 11.07 -1.21
CA THR A 70 -8.92 10.01 -2.21
C THR A 70 -7.60 9.55 -2.82
N THR A 71 -6.72 10.49 -3.20
CA THR A 71 -5.39 10.16 -3.72
C THR A 71 -4.52 9.47 -2.67
N LEU A 72 -4.58 9.89 -1.40
CA LEU A 72 -3.82 9.24 -0.33
C LEU A 72 -4.29 7.80 -0.06
N LYS A 73 -5.61 7.57 -0.10
CA LYS A 73 -6.23 6.24 0.02
C LYS A 73 -5.80 5.33 -1.13
N GLU A 74 -5.91 5.81 -2.37
CA GLU A 74 -5.48 5.08 -3.57
C GLU A 74 -3.99 4.70 -3.52
N LEU A 75 -3.11 5.63 -3.15
CA LEU A 75 -1.67 5.36 -3.04
C LEU A 75 -1.34 4.19 -2.10
N LEU A 76 -2.05 4.08 -0.98
CA LEU A 76 -1.85 2.99 -0.01
C LEU A 76 -2.46 1.67 -0.49
N LEU A 77 -3.64 1.71 -1.11
CA LEU A 77 -4.28 0.52 -1.70
C LEU A 77 -3.45 -0.03 -2.87
N ASP A 78 -2.88 0.83 -3.71
CA ASP A 78 -2.02 0.42 -4.81
C ASP A 78 -0.70 -0.16 -4.32
N TYR A 79 -0.12 0.40 -3.25
CA TYR A 79 1.05 -0.19 -2.60
C TYR A 79 0.80 -1.62 -2.12
N VAL A 80 -0.29 -1.84 -1.38
CA VAL A 80 -0.56 -3.16 -0.81
C VAL A 80 -0.96 -4.17 -1.89
N LYS A 81 -1.65 -3.73 -2.96
CA LYS A 81 -1.87 -4.54 -4.17
C LYS A 81 -0.56 -4.95 -4.82
N TYR A 82 0.38 -4.02 -4.98
CA TYR A 82 1.70 -4.29 -5.56
C TYR A 82 2.49 -5.31 -4.73
N THR A 83 2.58 -5.11 -3.41
CA THR A 83 3.34 -6.03 -2.53
C THR A 83 2.70 -7.41 -2.44
N ASN A 84 1.37 -7.49 -2.44
CA ASN A 84 0.66 -8.78 -2.44
C ASN A 84 0.80 -9.51 -3.78
N PHE A 85 0.89 -8.80 -4.90
CA PHE A 85 1.12 -9.41 -6.21
C PHE A 85 2.56 -9.90 -6.41
N ASP A 86 3.55 -9.15 -5.91
CA ASP A 86 4.98 -9.50 -6.03
C ASP A 86 5.35 -10.78 -5.23
N CYS A 87 4.53 -11.17 -4.25
CA CYS A 87 4.66 -12.43 -3.51
C CYS A 87 3.72 -13.56 -4.03
N GLY A 88 2.92 -13.30 -5.07
CA GLY A 88 1.86 -14.19 -5.53
C GLY A 88 2.17 -15.05 -6.76
N ASN A 89 3.24 -14.77 -7.50
CA ASN A 89 3.52 -15.48 -8.76
C ASN A 89 4.93 -16.07 -8.89
N GLY A 90 5.53 -16.43 -7.76
CA GLY A 90 6.71 -17.29 -7.69
C GLY A 90 6.40 -18.79 -7.81
N ARG A 91 5.14 -19.20 -8.04
CA ARG A 91 4.86 -20.53 -8.56
C ARG A 91 5.08 -20.51 -10.07
N PHE A 92 6.35 -20.55 -10.45
CA PHE A 92 6.73 -21.44 -11.55
C PHE A 92 6.24 -22.82 -11.14
N ARG A 93 4.97 -23.14 -11.43
CA ARG A 93 4.52 -24.52 -11.56
C ARG A 93 5.50 -25.08 -12.56
N LYS A 94 6.49 -25.80 -12.06
CA LYS A 94 7.35 -26.68 -12.85
C LYS A 94 6.38 -27.50 -13.68
N MET A 95 6.19 -27.10 -14.93
CA MET A 95 5.77 -28.02 -15.95
C MET A 95 6.89 -29.05 -15.92
N ILE A 96 6.63 -30.18 -15.29
CA ILE A 96 7.47 -31.37 -15.44
C ILE A 96 7.26 -31.76 -16.90
N HIS A 97 8.02 -31.13 -17.79
CA HIS A 97 8.34 -31.72 -19.06
C HIS A 97 9.34 -32.82 -18.73
N LYS A 98 8.82 -34.05 -18.71
CA LYS A 98 9.67 -35.23 -18.64
C LYS A 98 10.54 -35.19 -19.90
N ASP A 99 11.84 -35.37 -19.68
CA ASP A 99 12.95 -35.28 -20.63
C ASP A 99 13.56 -33.88 -20.79
N ILE A 100 14.72 -33.68 -20.13
CA ILE A 100 16.03 -33.70 -20.80
C ILE A 100 17.13 -33.70 -19.71
N LYS A 101 18.11 -34.58 -19.92
CA LYS A 101 19.32 -34.79 -19.12
C LYS A 101 20.18 -33.53 -18.97
N HIS A 102 20.81 -33.45 -17.79
CA HIS A 102 22.13 -32.87 -17.50
C HIS A 102 22.26 -31.33 -17.29
N SER A 103 22.50 -31.00 -16.02
CA SER A 103 23.59 -30.15 -15.51
C SER A 103 23.42 -28.69 -15.10
N THR A 104 23.93 -28.51 -13.88
CA THR A 104 24.70 -27.37 -13.32
C THR A 104 23.99 -26.11 -12.85
N THR A 105 24.09 -25.97 -11.52
CA THR A 105 24.48 -24.75 -10.80
C THR A 105 23.36 -23.78 -10.42
N SER A 106 22.93 -23.94 -9.17
CA SER A 106 22.39 -22.91 -8.29
C SER A 106 23.06 -21.56 -8.51
N ARG A 107 22.28 -20.55 -8.86
CA ARG A 107 22.57 -19.15 -8.55
C ARG A 107 21.27 -18.44 -8.18
N HIS A 108 21.32 -17.82 -7.01
CA HIS A 108 20.31 -16.93 -6.45
C HIS A 108 19.84 -15.88 -7.48
N PRO A 109 18.54 -15.55 -7.54
CA PRO A 109 18.11 -14.36 -8.25
C PRO A 109 18.26 -13.16 -7.29
N THR A 110 19.43 -12.54 -7.31
CA THR A 110 19.54 -11.13 -6.95
C THR A 110 18.86 -10.35 -8.07
N GLN A 111 17.60 -9.94 -7.88
CA GLN A 111 16.95 -9.05 -8.84
C GLN A 111 16.04 -8.02 -8.16
N CYS A 112 16.60 -7.33 -7.17
CA CYS A 112 16.16 -5.98 -6.82
C CYS A 112 17.08 -4.98 -7.51
N ILE A 113 17.07 -4.93 -8.85
CA ILE A 113 17.73 -3.86 -9.60
C ILE A 113 16.65 -3.11 -10.39
N LEU A 114 16.19 -2.02 -9.76
CA LEU A 114 15.96 -0.72 -10.39
C LEU A 114 15.52 -0.77 -11.86
N LYS A 115 14.25 -1.07 -12.11
CA LYS A 115 13.55 -0.59 -13.31
C LYS A 115 12.08 -0.30 -13.00
N VAL A 116 11.85 0.78 -12.25
CA VAL A 116 10.72 1.65 -12.59
C VAL A 116 11.34 2.90 -13.18
N THR A 117 11.62 2.80 -14.48
CA THR A 117 11.70 3.98 -15.33
C THR A 117 10.37 4.70 -15.16
N TRP A 118 10.40 5.82 -14.44
CA TRP A 118 9.33 6.81 -14.47
C TRP A 118 9.15 7.23 -15.92
N LYS A 119 8.20 6.59 -16.59
CA LYS A 119 7.74 6.95 -17.93
C LYS A 119 6.33 7.46 -17.76
N ILE A 120 6.19 8.77 -17.55
CA ILE A 120 5.05 9.52 -18.08
C ILE A 120 5.60 10.83 -18.64
N HIS A 121 5.16 11.07 -19.88
CA HIS A 121 5.41 12.17 -20.79
C HIS A 121 4.46 13.35 -20.49
#